data_AF-A0AAV2IHE7-F1
#
_entry.id   AF-A0AAV2IHE7-F1
#
_cell.length_a   1.000
_cell.length_b   1.000
_cell.length_c   1.000
_cell.angle_alpha   90.00
_cell.angle_beta   90.00
_cell.angle_gamma   90.00
#
_symmetry.space_group_name_H-M   'P 1'
#
loop_
_entity.id
_entity.type
_entity.pdbx_description
1 polymer ?
#
loop_
_entity_poly.entity_id
_entity_poly.type
_entity_poly.pdbx_seq_one_letter_code
_entity_poly.pdbx_strand_id
1 'polypeptide(L)' 'RFDLKHYKPEEIKITSDNQRLTVHAKHEENQNNHGFVSREICRVYTSVPGGKQNS' A
#
# COMPACT_ATOMS: atom_id res chain seq x y z
N ARG A 1 6.59 8.92 5.17
CA ARG A 1 5.89 9.12 3.87
C ARG A 1 5.69 7.75 3.21
N PHE A 2 4.48 7.43 2.75
CA PHE A 2 4.20 6.21 2.00
C PHE A 2 3.97 6.62 0.54
N ASP A 3 4.97 6.44 -0.30
CA ASP A 3 4.93 6.93 -1.68
C ASP A 3 4.17 5.93 -2.57
N LEU A 4 2.84 6.06 -2.56
CA LEU A 4 1.91 5.34 -3.43
C LEU A 4 1.87 5.92 -4.86
N LYS A 5 2.75 6.87 -5.20
CA LYS A 5 2.75 7.58 -6.49
C LYS A 5 2.97 6.67 -7.71
N HIS A 6 3.51 5.48 -7.50
CA HIS A 6 3.75 4.48 -8.54
C HIS A 6 2.61 3.45 -8.66
N TYR A 7 1.54 3.58 -7.87
CA TYR A 7 0.38 2.69 -7.89
C TYR A 7 -0.85 3.49 -8.34
N LYS A 8 -1.69 2.90 -9.19
CA LYS A 8 -3.00 3.48 -9.50
C LYS A 8 -3.92 3.33 -8.29
N PRO A 9 -4.88 4.25 -8.06
CA PRO A 9 -5.84 4.13 -6.97
C PRO A 9 -6.60 2.79 -6.95
N GLU A 10 -6.85 2.24 -8.13
CA GLU A 10 -7.57 0.97 -8.37
C GLU A 10 -6.77 -0.26 -7.91
N GLU A 11 -5.44 -0.13 -7.88
CA GLU A 11 -4.50 -1.17 -7.47
C GLU A 11 -4.27 -1.19 -5.95
N ILE A 12 -4.81 -0.19 -5.24
CA ILE A 12 -4.64 0.01 -3.80
C ILE A 12 -5.92 -0.43 -3.09
N LYS A 13 -5.78 -1.45 -2.23
CA LYS A 13 -6.83 -1.95 -1.36
C LYS A 13 -6.55 -1.56 0.08
N ILE A 14 -7.49 -0.84 0.69
CA ILE A 14 -7.43 -0.45 2.09
C ILE A 14 -8.51 -1.22 2.84
N THR A 15 -8.11 -1.99 3.84
CA THR A 15 -9.00 -2.73 4.72
C THR A 15 -8.83 -2.20 6.14
N SER A 16 -9.93 -1.81 6.78
CA SER A 16 -9.94 -1.42 8.19
C SER A 16 -10.68 -2.48 8.99
N ASP A 17 -10.05 -3.03 10.01
CA ASP A 17 -10.62 -4.01 10.93
C ASP A 17 -10.26 -3.64 12.37
N ASN A 18 -11.28 -3.42 13.21
CA ASN A 18 -11.18 -3.02 14.61
C ASN A 18 -10.16 -1.89 14.90
N GLN A 19 -8.91 -2.27 15.13
CA GLN A 19 -7.79 -1.39 15.51
C GLN A 19 -6.61 -1.50 14.51
N ARG A 20 -6.87 -2.02 13.31
CA ARG A 20 -5.85 -2.30 12.30
C ARG A 20 -6.31 -1.80 10.94
N LEU A 21 -5.50 -0.94 10.34
CA LEU A 21 -5.65 -0.49 8.97
C LEU A 21 -4.58 -1.18 8.11
N THR A 22 -5.03 -2.06 7.23
CA THR A 22 -4.17 -2.75 6.27
C THR A 22 -4.26 -2.05 4.92
N VAL A 23 -3.13 -1.58 4.42
CA VAL A 23 -2.98 -1.04 3.07
C VAL A 23 -2.22 -2.06 2.25
N HIS A 24 -2.86 -2.58 1.22
CA HIS A 24 -2.28 -3.49 0.25
C HIS A 24 -2.28 -2.80 -1.11
N ALA A 25 -1.15 -2.75 -1.81
CA ALA A 25 -1.11 -2.25 -3.18
C ALA A 25 -0.25 -3.17 -4.04
N LYS A 26 -0.78 -3.56 -5.20
CA LYS A 26 -0.09 -4.45 -6.14
C LYS A 26 -0.12 -3.83 -7.53
N HIS A 27 1.05 -3.62 -8.11
CA HIS A 27 1.20 -3.07 -9.44
C HIS A 27 1.95 -4.07 -10.33
N GLU A 28 1.36 -4.37 -11.48
CA GLU A 28 1.92 -5.26 -12.49
C GLU A 28 1.86 -4.55 -13.84
N GLU A 29 3.01 -4.10 -14.32
CA GLU A 29 3.14 -3.45 -15.63
C GLU A 29 3.98 -4.33 -16.55
N ASN A 30 3.34 -4.78 -17.62
CA ASN A 30 4.02 -5.44 -18.72
C ASN A 30 4.47 -4.36 -19.71
N GLN A 31 5.69 -3.87 -19.55
CA GLN A 31 6.35 -3.10 -20.61
C GLN A 31 6.86 -4.08 -21.67
N ASN A 32 6.01 -4.31 -22.66
CA ASN A 32 6.36 -5.02 -23.88
C ASN A 32 7.70 -4.48 -24.44
N ASN A 33 8.61 -5.41 -24.68
CA ASN A 33 9.99 -5.23 -25.15
C ASN A 33 11.09 -4.86 -24.12
N HIS A 34 10.77 -4.33 -22.92
CA HIS A 34 11.80 -3.84 -21.97
C HIS A 34 11.77 -4.49 -20.57
N GLY A 35 10.79 -5.33 -20.29
CA GLY A 35 10.76 -6.15 -19.08
C GLY A 35 9.42 -6.08 -18.35
N PHE A 36 9.26 -6.96 -17.37
CA PHE A 36 8.09 -7.02 -16.50
C PHE A 36 8.40 -6.33 -15.17
N VAL A 37 7.54 -5.39 -14.77
CA VAL A 37 7.62 -4.75 -13.46
C VAL A 37 6.47 -5.28 -12.61
N SER A 38 6.80 -6.02 -11.55
CA SER A 38 5.84 -6.39 -10.50
C SER A 38 6.32 -5.83 -9.17
N ARG A 39 5.43 -5.10 -8.49
CA ARG A 39 5.67 -4.49 -7.18
C ARG A 39 4.46 -4.72 -6.30
N GLU A 40 4.68 -5.30 -5.13
CA GLU A 40 3.64 -5.50 -4.12
C GLU A 40 4.09 -4.87 -2.81
N ILE A 41 3.14 -4.21 -2.13
CA ILE A 41 3.39 -3.63 -0.82
C ILE A 41 2.21 -3.88 0.11
N CYS A 42 2.53 -4.45 1.28
CA CYS A 42 1.60 -4.66 2.38
C CYS A 42 2.08 -3.84 3.58
N ARG A 43 1.26 -2.90 4.06
CA ARG A 43 1.50 -2.22 5.34
C ARG A 43 0.29 -2.36 6.25
N VAL A 44 0.56 -2.72 7.49
CA VAL A 44 -0.45 -2.78 8.54
C VAL A 44 -0.14 -1.69 9.56
N TYR A 45 -1.09 -0.81 9.77
CA TYR A 45 -1.07 0.22 10.79
C TYR A 45 -2.00 -0.21 11.90
N THR A 46 -1.46 -0.55 13.07
CA THR A 46 -2.29 -0.80 14.25
C THR A 46 -2.44 0.50 15.02
N SER A 47 -3.68 0.90 15.34
CA SER A 47 -3.90 1.96 16.30
C SER A 47 -3.50 1.42 17.67
N VAL A 48 -2.26 1.64 18.08
CA VAL A 48 -1.88 1.52 19.48
C VAL A 48 -2.75 2.50 20.27
N PRO A 49 -3.53 2.05 21.28
CA PRO A 49 -4.24 2.97 22.16
C PRO A 49 -3.21 3.81 22.92
N GLY A 50 -2.92 5.02 22.41
CA GLY A 50 -1.92 5.95 22.93
C GLY A 50 -0.82 6.40 21.95
N GLY A 51 -0.76 5.86 20.72
CA GLY A 51 0.28 6.23 19.75
C GLY A 51 -0.05 7.49 18.98
N LYS A 52 0.53 8.61 19.43
CA LYS A 52 0.61 9.89 18.73
C LYS A 52 1.17 9.66 17.31
N GLN A 53 0.34 9.82 16.28
CA GLN A 53 0.80 9.80 14.89
C GLN A 53 1.69 11.04 14.67
N ASN A 54 3.01 10.83 14.71
CA ASN A 54 3.99 11.90 14.51
C ASN A 54 3.97 12.34 13.03
N SER A 55 3.84 13.65 12.83
CA SER A 55 3.82 14.35 11.53
C SER A 55 5.14 14.21 10.76
#